data_AF-M7SYX7-F1
#
_entry.id   AF-M7SYX7-F1
#
_cell.length_a   1.000
_cell.length_b   1.000
_cell.length_c   1.000
_cell.angle_alpha   90.00
_cell.angle_beta   90.00
_cell.angle_gamma   90.00
#
_symmetry.space_group_name_H-M   'P 1'
#
loop_
_entity.id
_entity.type
_entity.pdbx_description
1 polymer ?
#
loop_
_entity_poly.entity_id
_entity_poly.type
_entity_poly.pdbx_seq_one_letter_code
_entity_poly.pdbx_strand_id
1 'polypeptide(L)'
;MRRPRRDNNRLRGLSSIYRSGPRFRMNVRKEDMPQPAADYKPAADVEVDPNHGLWQFFYAKDKPLLTPDEDAEHGRAWTVEELRHKSWEDLHRLWWVCVKEQNRIATHRREKQTLKLQTGVEETAERLAEVRKTMKAIKHALTERFYLWEDARTLAESDPEIDLSGNGDAYKPRDYYEAETTAPEAEAGKQDTEEGQHQLQDGQALEPEVGPEKTGAEKVDPSTLPSRPAETQQQTTRP
;
A
#
# COMPACT_ATOMS: atom_id res chain seq x y z
N MET A 1 -28.68 55.78 51.83
CA MET A 1 -28.34 54.63 50.96
C MET A 1 -29.35 53.50 51.20
N ARG A 2 -30.03 52.99 50.15
CA ARG A 2 -30.95 51.83 50.30
C ARG A 2 -30.13 50.54 50.39
N ARG A 3 -30.27 49.80 51.49
CA ARG A 3 -29.66 48.46 51.63
C ARG A 3 -30.28 47.49 50.60
N PRO A 4 -29.48 46.63 49.94
CA PRO A 4 -30.01 45.61 49.04
C PRO A 4 -30.89 44.64 49.85
N ARG A 5 -32.16 44.52 49.47
CA ARG A 5 -33.13 43.63 50.13
C ARG A 5 -33.21 42.23 49.51
N ARG A 6 -32.48 41.96 48.42
CA ARG A 6 -32.46 40.66 47.75
C ARG A 6 -31.17 39.92 48.00
N ASP A 7 -31.26 38.60 48.00
CA ASP A 7 -30.08 37.73 47.92
C ASP A 7 -29.46 37.85 46.51
N ASN A 8 -28.17 38.16 46.44
CA ASN A 8 -27.45 38.30 45.18
C ASN A 8 -27.00 36.95 44.60
N ASN A 9 -26.94 35.89 45.42
CA ASN A 9 -26.60 34.56 44.95
C ASN A 9 -27.85 33.80 44.48
N ARG A 10 -28.04 33.75 43.16
CA ARG A 10 -29.20 33.11 42.51
C ARG A 10 -29.21 31.59 42.67
N LEU A 11 -28.05 30.96 42.82
CA LEU A 11 -27.87 29.51 42.92
C LEU A 11 -27.63 29.05 44.37
N ARG A 12 -27.89 29.91 45.36
CA ARG A 12 -27.70 29.56 46.77
C ARG A 12 -28.57 28.36 47.14
N GLY A 13 -27.94 27.28 47.61
CA GLY A 13 -28.63 26.07 48.05
C GLY A 13 -29.27 25.27 46.92
N LEU A 14 -28.86 25.48 45.66
CA LEU A 14 -29.32 24.73 44.49
C LEU A 14 -28.25 23.72 44.06
N SER A 15 -28.59 22.43 44.09
CA SER A 15 -27.75 21.35 43.62
C SER A 15 -28.59 20.26 42.95
N SER A 16 -28.18 19.83 41.75
CA SER A 16 -28.84 18.77 40.99
C SER A 16 -28.48 17.38 41.54
N ILE A 17 -27.22 17.18 41.92
CA ILE A 17 -26.70 15.91 42.46
C ILE A 17 -27.45 15.53 43.75
N TYR A 18 -27.60 16.47 44.69
CA TYR A 18 -28.28 16.23 45.96
C TYR A 18 -29.80 16.46 45.91
N ARG A 19 -30.35 16.73 44.72
CA ARG A 19 -31.79 16.91 44.49
C ARG A 19 -32.42 17.96 45.44
N SER A 20 -31.73 19.07 45.70
CA SER A 20 -32.19 20.09 46.67
C SER A 20 -33.49 20.81 46.27
N GLY A 21 -33.93 20.64 45.02
CA GLY A 21 -35.17 21.23 44.49
C GLY A 21 -35.04 22.72 44.15
N PRO A 22 -36.04 23.29 43.48
CA PRO A 22 -36.04 24.70 43.13
C PRO A 22 -36.16 25.56 44.38
N ARG A 23 -35.33 26.60 44.48
CA ARG A 23 -35.30 27.52 45.62
C ARG A 23 -36.57 28.38 45.73
N PHE A 24 -37.18 28.71 44.60
CA PHE A 24 -38.43 29.46 44.53
C PHE A 24 -39.55 28.54 44.05
N ARG A 25 -40.79 28.81 44.47
CA ARG A 25 -41.97 28.09 43.96
C ARG A 25 -42.14 28.42 42.49
N MET A 26 -41.96 27.42 41.63
CA MET A 26 -42.27 27.53 40.21
C MET A 26 -43.74 27.19 39.96
N ASN A 27 -44.26 27.63 38.82
CA ASN A 27 -45.64 27.35 38.41
C ASN A 27 -45.85 25.88 38.03
N VAL A 28 -44.77 25.18 37.69
CA VAL A 28 -44.79 23.76 37.33
C VAL A 28 -44.38 22.96 38.56
N ARG A 29 -45.23 22.02 38.98
CA ARG A 29 -44.90 21.12 40.09
C ARG A 29 -44.11 19.93 39.57
N LYS A 30 -43.53 19.18 40.49
CA LYS A 30 -42.82 17.94 40.16
C LYS A 30 -43.77 16.89 39.58
N GLU A 31 -45.03 16.88 40.03
CA GLU A 31 -46.07 15.98 39.53
C GLU A 31 -46.45 16.28 38.07
N ASP A 32 -46.35 17.54 37.65
CA ASP A 32 -46.69 18.00 36.29
C ASP A 32 -45.56 17.77 35.28
N MET A 33 -44.42 17.19 35.72
CA MET A 33 -43.32 16.92 34.79
C MET A 33 -43.67 15.72 33.91
N PRO A 34 -43.61 15.86 32.58
CA PRO A 34 -43.79 14.74 31.69
C PRO A 34 -42.70 13.69 31.96
N GLN A 35 -43.12 12.46 32.22
CA GLN A 35 -42.19 11.34 32.28
C GLN A 35 -41.88 10.93 30.85
N PRO A 36 -40.60 10.75 30.46
CA PRO A 36 -40.28 10.15 29.18
C PRO A 36 -40.94 8.77 29.12
N ALA A 37 -41.41 8.37 27.93
CA ALA A 37 -41.95 7.02 27.74
C ALA A 37 -40.93 6.00 28.26
N ALA A 38 -41.36 5.17 29.22
CA ALA A 38 -40.48 4.18 29.87
C ALA A 38 -39.83 3.23 28.84
N ASP A 39 -40.53 2.99 27.73
CA ASP A 39 -40.12 2.11 26.65
C ASP A 39 -39.59 2.86 25.41
N TYR A 40 -39.20 4.14 25.53
CA TYR A 40 -38.64 4.89 24.41
C TYR A 40 -37.28 4.30 23.99
N LYS A 41 -37.33 3.41 23.00
CA LYS A 41 -36.16 2.79 22.37
C LYS A 41 -36.02 3.37 20.97
N PRO A 42 -35.28 4.49 20.80
CA PRO A 42 -35.17 5.17 19.50
C PRO A 42 -34.59 4.27 18.41
N ALA A 43 -33.88 3.20 18.75
CA ALA A 43 -33.33 2.25 17.80
C ALA A 43 -34.37 1.29 17.19
N ALA A 44 -35.54 1.10 17.83
CA ALA A 44 -36.56 0.18 17.34
C ALA A 44 -37.38 0.79 16.18
N ASP A 45 -37.49 2.11 16.16
CA ASP A 45 -38.29 2.85 15.16
C ASP A 45 -37.48 3.21 13.90
N VAL A 46 -36.17 2.95 13.89
CA VAL A 46 -35.29 3.27 12.76
C VAL A 46 -35.27 2.10 11.79
N GLU A 47 -35.90 2.29 10.63
CA GLU A 47 -35.79 1.36 9.50
C GLU A 47 -34.38 1.43 8.90
N VAL A 48 -33.66 0.31 8.96
CA VAL A 48 -32.31 0.17 8.38
C VAL A 48 -32.41 -0.48 7.01
N ASP A 49 -31.80 0.14 5.99
CA ASP A 49 -31.74 -0.44 4.65
C ASP A 49 -31.00 -1.79 4.67
N PRO A 50 -31.62 -2.89 4.18
CA PRO A 50 -30.95 -4.17 4.03
C PRO A 50 -29.68 -4.11 3.17
N ASN A 51 -29.58 -3.18 2.21
CA ASN A 51 -28.44 -3.04 1.29
C ASN A 51 -27.47 -1.92 1.70
N HIS A 52 -27.46 -1.56 2.98
CA HIS A 52 -26.52 -0.57 3.49
C HIS A 52 -25.05 -1.02 3.34
N GLY A 53 -24.18 -0.11 2.90
CA GLY A 53 -22.76 -0.40 2.67
C GLY A 53 -21.99 -0.88 3.91
N LEU A 54 -22.42 -0.49 5.12
CA LEU A 54 -21.80 -0.94 6.37
C LEU A 54 -21.99 -2.44 6.63
N TRP A 55 -22.98 -3.09 6.01
CA TRP A 55 -23.12 -4.54 6.12
C TRP A 55 -21.92 -5.30 5.55
N GLN A 56 -21.12 -4.66 4.67
CA GLN A 56 -19.90 -5.27 4.15
C GLN A 56 -18.81 -5.47 5.21
N PHE A 57 -18.89 -4.86 6.39
CA PHE A 57 -17.94 -5.10 7.49
C PHE A 57 -18.25 -6.36 8.30
N PHE A 58 -19.43 -6.95 8.11
CA PHE A 58 -19.85 -8.18 8.77
C PHE A 58 -19.90 -9.33 7.77
N TYR A 59 -19.75 -10.57 8.26
CA TYR A 59 -19.82 -11.76 7.41
C TYR A 59 -21.25 -12.14 7.07
N ALA A 60 -22.17 -12.06 8.04
CA ALA A 60 -23.60 -12.25 7.86
C ALA A 60 -24.37 -11.10 8.52
N LYS A 61 -25.57 -10.81 8.01
CA LYS A 61 -26.45 -9.77 8.59
C LYS A 61 -27.03 -10.19 9.94
N ASP A 62 -27.37 -11.48 10.05
CA ASP A 62 -28.01 -12.04 11.24
C ASP A 62 -27.00 -12.45 12.32
N LYS A 63 -25.76 -12.75 11.89
CA LYS A 63 -24.68 -13.23 12.76
C LYS A 63 -23.45 -12.31 12.62
N PRO A 64 -23.27 -11.32 13.53
CA PRO A 64 -22.19 -10.34 13.42
C PRO A 64 -20.80 -10.93 13.74
N LEU A 65 -20.75 -12.06 14.47
CA LEU A 65 -19.52 -12.76 14.86
C LEU A 65 -19.52 -14.19 14.32
N LEU A 66 -18.43 -14.61 13.69
CA LEU A 66 -18.24 -16.01 13.30
C LEU A 66 -17.85 -16.86 14.51
N THR A 67 -18.18 -18.15 14.45
CA THR A 67 -17.65 -19.14 15.41
C THR A 67 -16.19 -19.48 15.07
N PRO A 68 -15.39 -19.98 16.04
CA PRO A 68 -14.00 -20.38 15.78
C PRO A 68 -13.86 -21.38 14.63
N ASP A 69 -14.78 -22.33 14.53
CA ASP A 69 -14.81 -23.32 13.45
C ASP A 69 -14.98 -22.66 12.07
N GLU A 70 -15.91 -21.70 11.95
CA GLU A 70 -16.15 -20.92 10.72
C GLU A 70 -14.98 -19.97 10.39
N ASP A 71 -14.26 -19.46 11.40
CA ASP A 71 -13.04 -18.68 11.17
C ASP A 71 -11.90 -19.56 10.64
N ALA A 72 -11.80 -20.80 11.12
CA ALA A 72 -10.82 -21.81 10.69
C ALA A 72 -11.12 -22.38 9.29
N GLU A 73 -12.38 -22.31 8.83
CA GLU A 73 -12.80 -22.67 7.48
C GLU A 73 -12.32 -21.65 6.43
N HIS A 74 -11.01 -21.63 6.16
CA HIS A 74 -10.41 -20.88 5.07
C HIS A 74 -9.40 -21.73 4.28
N GLY A 75 -9.20 -21.35 3.01
CA GLY A 75 -8.24 -22.01 2.14
C GLY A 75 -6.81 -21.47 2.28
N ARG A 76 -5.93 -21.97 1.43
CA ARG A 76 -4.53 -21.51 1.29
C ARG A 76 -4.44 -20.12 0.65
N ALA A 77 -3.43 -19.32 1.02
CA ALA A 77 -3.03 -18.13 0.28
C ALA A 77 -2.56 -18.41 -1.16
N TRP A 78 -2.84 -17.49 -2.08
CA TRP A 78 -2.28 -17.46 -3.44
C TRP A 78 -0.75 -17.48 -3.46
N THR A 79 -0.16 -18.31 -4.33
CA THR A 79 1.29 -18.28 -4.57
C THR A 79 1.65 -17.21 -5.61
N VAL A 80 2.92 -16.80 -5.62
CA VAL A 80 3.42 -15.83 -6.61
C VAL A 80 3.28 -16.39 -8.03
N GLU A 81 3.58 -17.67 -8.24
CA GLU A 81 3.48 -18.34 -9.54
C GLU A 81 2.06 -18.27 -10.12
N GLU A 82 1.04 -18.53 -9.32
CA GLU A 82 -0.36 -18.44 -9.73
C GLU A 82 -0.75 -17.01 -10.14
N LEU A 83 -0.22 -16.02 -9.42
CA LEU A 83 -0.50 -14.60 -9.66
C LEU A 83 0.23 -14.05 -10.88
N ARG A 84 1.37 -14.64 -11.28
CA ARG A 84 2.13 -14.25 -12.48
C ARG A 84 1.33 -14.45 -13.78
N HIS A 85 0.33 -15.33 -13.79
CA HIS A 85 -0.53 -15.54 -14.96
C HIS A 85 -1.79 -14.64 -14.98
N LYS A 86 -1.97 -13.75 -14.00
CA LYS A 86 -3.17 -12.89 -13.88
C LYS A 86 -2.97 -11.49 -14.44
N SER A 87 -4.02 -10.90 -15.01
CA SER A 87 -4.00 -9.53 -15.52
C SER A 87 -3.82 -8.50 -14.39
N TRP A 88 -3.43 -7.27 -14.73
CA TRP A 88 -3.33 -6.19 -13.73
C TRP A 88 -4.69 -5.88 -13.10
N GLU A 89 -5.77 -5.88 -13.89
CA GLU A 89 -7.12 -5.61 -13.38
C GLU A 89 -7.57 -6.66 -12.36
N ASP A 90 -7.30 -7.94 -12.63
CA ASP A 90 -7.66 -9.01 -11.70
C ASP A 90 -6.86 -8.93 -10.40
N LEU A 91 -5.56 -8.63 -10.48
CA LEU A 91 -4.73 -8.42 -9.30
C LEU A 91 -5.21 -7.21 -8.48
N HIS A 92 -5.62 -6.13 -9.13
CA HIS A 92 -6.16 -4.95 -8.46
C HIS A 92 -7.51 -5.22 -7.80
N ARG A 93 -8.41 -5.95 -8.46
CA ARG A 93 -9.69 -6.39 -7.87
C ARG A 93 -9.46 -7.32 -6.67
N LEU A 94 -8.56 -8.30 -6.83
CA LEU A 94 -8.19 -9.23 -5.76
C LEU A 94 -7.58 -8.50 -4.56
N TRP A 95 -6.73 -7.51 -4.79
CA TRP A 95 -6.17 -6.66 -3.74
C TRP A 95 -7.27 -6.02 -2.88
N TRP A 96 -8.30 -5.43 -3.52
CA TRP A 96 -9.41 -4.83 -2.80
C TRP A 96 -10.29 -5.83 -2.07
N VAL A 97 -10.44 -7.05 -2.60
CA VAL A 97 -11.09 -8.15 -1.88
C VAL A 97 -10.31 -8.47 -0.59
N CYS A 98 -8.98 -8.58 -0.67
CA CYS A 98 -8.13 -8.79 0.51
C CYS A 98 -8.23 -7.64 1.53
N VAL A 99 -8.24 -6.38 1.07
CA VAL A 99 -8.40 -5.22 1.96
C VAL A 99 -9.75 -5.23 2.67
N LYS A 100 -10.84 -5.54 1.95
CA LYS A 100 -12.17 -5.68 2.57
C LYS A 100 -12.20 -6.79 3.61
N GLU A 101 -11.54 -7.91 3.31
CA GLU A 101 -11.44 -9.02 4.26
C GLU A 101 -10.63 -8.64 5.51
N GLN A 102 -9.51 -7.92 5.36
CA GLN A 102 -8.76 -7.39 6.52
C GLN A 102 -9.61 -6.46 7.39
N ASN A 103 -10.44 -5.62 6.77
CA ASN A 103 -11.34 -4.74 7.49
C ASN A 103 -12.42 -5.52 8.25
N ARG A 104 -13.01 -6.56 7.65
CA ARG A 104 -13.96 -7.47 8.32
C ARG A 104 -13.31 -8.16 9.51
N ILE A 105 -12.12 -8.72 9.33
CA ILE A 105 -11.36 -9.37 10.40
C ILE A 105 -11.03 -8.38 11.53
N ALA A 106 -10.66 -7.14 11.21
CA ALA A 106 -10.38 -6.10 12.20
C ALA A 106 -11.62 -5.75 13.04
N THR A 107 -12.79 -5.58 12.40
CA THR A 107 -14.07 -5.39 13.08
C THR A 107 -14.38 -6.59 13.99
N HIS A 108 -14.23 -7.81 13.47
CA HIS A 108 -14.48 -9.04 14.21
C HIS A 108 -13.60 -9.15 15.46
N ARG A 109 -12.30 -8.92 15.30
CA ARG A 109 -11.32 -8.93 16.40
C ARG A 109 -11.62 -7.83 17.42
N ARG A 110 -12.00 -6.63 16.99
CA ARG A 110 -12.33 -5.53 17.90
C ARG A 110 -13.55 -5.86 18.74
N GLU A 111 -14.59 -6.44 18.15
CA GLU A 111 -15.80 -6.81 18.86
C GLU A 111 -15.56 -7.97 19.83
N LYS A 112 -14.82 -9.02 19.42
CA LYS A 112 -14.37 -10.09 20.34
C LYS A 112 -13.60 -9.53 21.56
N GLN A 113 -12.73 -8.54 21.34
CA GLN A 113 -12.01 -7.85 22.44
C GLN A 113 -12.95 -7.07 23.37
N THR A 114 -13.90 -6.33 22.82
CA THR A 114 -14.90 -5.57 23.60
C THR A 114 -15.75 -6.51 24.47
N LEU A 115 -16.18 -7.64 23.89
CA LEU A 115 -16.97 -8.67 24.57
C LEU A 115 -16.11 -9.57 25.47
N LYS A 116 -14.78 -9.40 25.49
CA LYS A 116 -13.81 -10.21 26.24
C LYS A 116 -13.91 -11.71 25.94
N LEU A 117 -14.24 -12.05 24.69
CA LEU A 117 -14.24 -13.43 24.20
C LEU A 117 -12.79 -13.86 23.96
N GLN A 118 -12.33 -14.90 24.67
CA GLN A 118 -10.96 -15.41 24.56
C GLN A 118 -10.80 -16.53 23.52
N THR A 119 -11.91 -17.04 23.00
CA THR A 119 -11.95 -18.13 22.02
C THR A 119 -11.76 -17.61 20.59
N GLY A 120 -11.09 -18.38 19.72
CA GLY A 120 -11.07 -18.07 18.29
C GLY A 120 -10.07 -17.00 17.86
N VAL A 121 -9.07 -16.67 18.69
CA VAL A 121 -8.11 -15.58 18.43
C VAL A 121 -7.01 -16.02 17.46
N GLU A 122 -6.56 -17.26 17.58
CA GLU A 122 -5.48 -17.83 16.76
C GLU A 122 -5.97 -18.06 15.33
N GLU A 123 -7.15 -18.66 15.20
CA GLU A 123 -7.85 -18.95 13.95
C GLU A 123 -8.10 -17.66 13.15
N THR A 124 -8.53 -16.60 13.83
CA THR A 124 -8.68 -15.26 13.22
C THR A 124 -7.32 -14.70 12.76
N ALA A 125 -6.25 -14.94 13.53
CA ALA A 125 -4.91 -14.46 13.20
C ALA A 125 -4.28 -15.25 12.04
N GLU A 126 -4.52 -16.54 11.94
CA GLU A 126 -4.10 -17.41 10.85
C GLU A 126 -4.76 -16.99 9.54
N ARG A 127 -6.09 -16.80 9.54
CA ARG A 127 -6.83 -16.27 8.39
C ARG A 127 -6.27 -14.92 7.93
N LEU A 128 -5.97 -14.02 8.88
CA LEU A 128 -5.35 -12.73 8.57
C LEU A 128 -3.93 -12.90 7.99
N ALA A 129 -3.16 -13.87 8.47
CA ALA A 129 -1.83 -14.17 7.97
C ALA A 129 -1.90 -14.67 6.51
N GLU A 130 -2.84 -15.56 6.18
CA GLU A 130 -3.06 -16.01 4.80
C GLU A 130 -3.42 -14.83 3.88
N VAL A 131 -4.37 -13.96 4.27
CA VAL A 131 -4.72 -12.75 3.49
C VAL A 131 -3.52 -11.81 3.32
N ARG A 132 -2.64 -11.68 4.31
CA ARG A 132 -1.42 -10.87 4.19
C ARG A 132 -0.38 -11.51 3.27
N LYS A 133 -0.27 -12.84 3.28
CA LYS A 133 0.61 -13.58 2.35
C LYS A 133 0.17 -13.35 0.91
N THR A 134 -1.13 -13.39 0.60
CA THR A 134 -1.64 -13.10 -0.75
C THR A 134 -1.29 -11.68 -1.19
N MET A 135 -1.50 -10.68 -0.32
CA MET A 135 -1.16 -9.29 -0.63
C MET A 135 0.34 -9.10 -0.88
N LYS A 136 1.20 -9.76 -0.10
CA LYS A 136 2.65 -9.75 -0.33
C LYS A 136 3.00 -10.39 -1.68
N ALA A 137 2.36 -11.50 -2.03
CA ALA A 137 2.57 -12.18 -3.31
C ALA A 137 2.11 -11.32 -4.51
N ILE A 138 0.99 -10.60 -4.39
CA ILE A 138 0.53 -9.64 -5.40
C ILE A 138 1.57 -8.53 -5.60
N LYS A 139 2.05 -7.93 -4.50
CA LYS A 139 3.07 -6.88 -4.58
C LYS A 139 4.33 -7.39 -5.27
N HIS A 140 4.78 -8.60 -4.91
CA HIS A 140 5.95 -9.24 -5.49
C HIS A 140 5.81 -9.44 -7.00
N ALA A 141 4.69 -10.03 -7.45
CA ALA A 141 4.44 -10.27 -8.87
C ALA A 141 4.40 -8.97 -9.69
N LEU A 142 3.84 -7.88 -9.13
CA LEU A 142 3.81 -6.57 -9.79
C LEU A 142 5.20 -5.93 -9.86
N THR A 143 6.00 -6.01 -8.80
CA THR A 143 7.37 -5.48 -8.81
C THR A 143 8.27 -6.25 -9.78
N GLU A 144 8.16 -7.59 -9.81
CA GLU A 144 8.89 -8.42 -10.76
C GLU A 144 8.57 -8.03 -12.19
N ARG A 145 7.28 -7.88 -12.54
CA ARG A 145 6.87 -7.49 -13.89
C ARG A 145 7.41 -6.12 -14.29
N PHE A 146 7.44 -5.16 -13.37
CA PHE A 146 7.95 -3.83 -13.65
C PHE A 146 9.45 -3.87 -13.98
N TYR A 147 10.25 -4.55 -13.15
CA TYR A 147 11.69 -4.68 -13.40
C TYR A 147 11.98 -5.51 -14.66
N LEU A 148 11.29 -6.63 -14.87
CA LEU A 148 11.44 -7.42 -16.09
C LEU A 148 11.08 -6.63 -17.35
N TRP A 149 10.08 -5.76 -17.28
CA TRP A 149 9.72 -4.88 -18.39
C TRP A 149 10.77 -3.80 -18.64
N GLU A 150 11.34 -3.21 -17.59
CA GLU A 150 12.43 -2.24 -17.70
C GLU A 150 13.68 -2.88 -18.31
N ASP A 151 14.09 -4.06 -17.81
CA ASP A 151 15.19 -4.84 -18.35
C ASP A 151 14.93 -5.26 -19.81
N ALA A 152 13.73 -5.74 -20.14
CA ALA A 152 13.38 -6.11 -21.51
C ALA A 152 13.38 -4.90 -22.45
N ARG A 153 13.00 -3.72 -21.96
CA ARG A 153 13.03 -2.48 -22.74
C ARG A 153 14.46 -2.04 -23.03
N THR A 154 15.36 -2.09 -22.04
CA THR A 154 16.78 -1.76 -22.26
C THR A 154 17.44 -2.77 -23.21
N LEU A 155 17.07 -4.05 -23.13
CA LEU A 155 17.54 -5.07 -24.07
C LEU A 155 17.01 -4.82 -25.49
N ALA A 156 15.75 -4.44 -25.63
CA ALA A 156 15.12 -4.12 -26.91
C ALA A 156 15.75 -2.91 -27.60
N GLU A 157 16.30 -1.93 -26.87
CA GLU A 157 17.05 -0.82 -27.47
C GLU A 157 18.33 -1.28 -28.19
N SER A 158 18.87 -2.44 -27.80
CA SER A 158 20.06 -3.04 -28.42
C SER A 158 19.75 -4.07 -29.51
N ASP A 159 18.49 -4.50 -29.64
CA ASP A 159 18.08 -5.60 -30.52
C ASP A 159 17.71 -5.08 -31.92
N PRO A 160 18.36 -5.55 -33.01
CA PRO A 160 18.03 -5.14 -34.38
C PRO A 160 16.67 -5.62 -34.88
N GLU A 161 16.01 -6.58 -34.21
CA GLU A 161 14.67 -7.05 -34.58
C GLU A 161 13.53 -6.16 -34.04
N ILE A 162 13.83 -5.22 -33.14
CA ILE A 162 12.82 -4.43 -32.41
C ILE A 162 12.92 -2.95 -32.74
N ASP A 163 11.84 -2.38 -33.29
CA ASP A 163 11.72 -0.97 -33.61
C ASP A 163 10.94 -0.20 -32.53
N LEU A 164 11.65 0.51 -31.66
CA LEU A 164 11.04 1.34 -30.60
C LEU A 164 10.58 2.73 -31.06
N SER A 165 10.76 3.06 -32.35
CA SER A 165 10.44 4.38 -32.91
C SER A 165 8.94 4.72 -32.94
N GLY A 166 8.07 3.72 -32.74
CA GLY A 166 6.62 3.87 -32.78
C GLY A 166 6.03 4.01 -34.19
N ASN A 167 6.85 3.87 -35.24
CA ASN A 167 6.41 3.88 -36.62
C ASN A 167 6.32 2.45 -37.17
N GLY A 168 5.09 1.98 -37.43
CA GLY A 168 4.83 0.65 -37.99
C GLY A 168 4.87 -0.48 -36.95
N ASP A 169 5.10 -1.71 -37.42
CA ASP A 169 5.16 -2.89 -36.56
C ASP A 169 6.45 -2.91 -35.74
N ALA A 170 6.31 -3.04 -34.42
CA ALA A 170 7.43 -2.95 -33.47
C ALA A 170 8.37 -4.17 -33.51
N TYR A 171 7.92 -5.32 -34.00
CA TYR A 171 8.74 -6.54 -34.11
C TYR A 171 8.87 -6.93 -35.57
N LYS A 172 10.11 -6.97 -36.07
CA LYS A 172 10.46 -7.36 -37.44
C LYS A 172 11.36 -8.60 -37.37
N PRO A 173 10.78 -9.79 -37.59
CA PRO A 173 11.55 -11.03 -37.55
C PRO A 173 12.72 -10.95 -38.53
N ARG A 174 13.90 -11.37 -38.09
CA ARG A 174 15.04 -11.47 -38.99
C ARG A 174 14.87 -12.72 -39.87
N ASP A 175 15.05 -12.56 -41.18
CA ASP A 175 15.07 -13.70 -42.10
C ASP A 175 16.43 -14.41 -42.01
N TYR A 176 16.48 -15.44 -41.17
CA TYR A 176 17.68 -16.25 -40.92
C TYR A 176 18.23 -16.97 -42.17
N TYR A 177 17.44 -17.07 -43.24
CA TYR A 177 17.80 -17.82 -44.46
C TYR A 177 18.57 -17.02 -45.51
N GLU A 178 18.65 -15.69 -45.39
CA GLU A 178 19.30 -14.83 -46.41
C GLU A 178 20.71 -14.35 -46.04
N ALA A 179 21.21 -14.68 -44.84
CA ALA A 179 22.45 -14.12 -44.29
C ALA A 179 23.76 -14.85 -44.69
N GLU A 180 23.72 -15.99 -45.40
CA GLU A 180 24.95 -16.73 -45.78
C GLU A 180 25.45 -16.48 -47.21
N THR A 181 24.75 -15.72 -48.07
CA THR A 181 25.15 -15.57 -49.49
C THR A 181 25.90 -14.29 -49.85
N THR A 182 26.25 -13.43 -48.88
CA THR A 182 27.06 -12.23 -49.15
C THR A 182 28.26 -12.14 -48.21
N ALA A 183 29.10 -13.17 -48.20
CA ALA A 183 30.53 -12.94 -48.04
C ALA A 183 31.03 -12.34 -49.37
N PRO A 184 31.58 -11.11 -49.41
CA PRO A 184 32.17 -10.58 -50.64
C PRO A 184 33.45 -11.35 -50.97
N GLU A 185 33.31 -12.44 -51.72
CA GLU A 185 34.40 -13.00 -52.49
C GLU A 185 34.67 -12.09 -53.70
N ALA A 186 35.95 -11.73 -53.85
CA ALA A 186 36.62 -11.24 -55.06
C ALA A 186 36.33 -9.81 -55.58
N GLU A 187 37.31 -8.91 -55.37
CA GLU A 187 38.10 -8.42 -56.51
C GLU A 187 39.58 -8.40 -56.14
N ALA A 188 40.30 -9.40 -56.65
CA ALA A 188 41.74 -9.39 -56.80
C ALA A 188 42.08 -9.05 -58.26
N GLY A 189 42.89 -8.01 -58.48
CA GLY A 189 43.70 -7.88 -59.69
C GLY A 189 43.68 -6.52 -60.41
N LYS A 190 44.61 -5.63 -60.02
CA LYS A 190 45.59 -4.97 -60.93
C LYS A 190 46.65 -4.26 -60.09
N GLN A 191 47.89 -4.75 -60.21
CA GLN A 191 49.13 -4.15 -59.73
C GLN A 191 49.57 -3.04 -60.69
N ASP A 192 50.24 -2.01 -60.18
CA ASP A 192 51.61 -1.59 -60.55
C ASP A 192 52.00 -0.34 -59.71
N THR A 193 52.79 -0.54 -58.64
CA THR A 193 54.21 -0.16 -58.46
C THR A 193 54.50 1.35 -58.39
N GLU A 194 55.00 1.81 -57.23
CA GLU A 194 56.30 2.50 -57.13
C GLU A 194 56.76 2.56 -55.66
N GLU A 195 58.00 2.10 -55.46
CA GLU A 195 58.68 1.98 -54.19
C GLU A 195 59.32 3.31 -53.77
N GLY A 196 59.32 3.59 -52.47
CA GLY A 196 60.16 4.62 -51.84
C GLY A 196 60.46 4.23 -50.40
N GLN A 197 61.59 3.55 -50.20
CA GLN A 197 62.14 3.21 -48.87
C GLN A 197 63.11 4.29 -48.37
N HIS A 198 63.39 4.20 -47.06
CA HIS A 198 64.35 4.93 -46.18
C HIS A 198 63.67 5.97 -45.26
N GLN A 199 63.88 6.03 -43.93
CA GLN A 199 64.78 5.30 -43.02
C GLN A 199 64.33 5.53 -41.55
N LEU A 200 64.82 4.66 -40.66
CA LEU A 200 64.57 4.56 -39.22
C LEU A 200 65.16 5.72 -38.38
N GLN A 201 64.51 6.16 -37.30
CA GLN A 201 64.94 6.01 -35.87
C GLN A 201 64.27 6.98 -34.87
N ASP A 202 64.14 6.47 -33.64
CA ASP A 202 64.13 7.13 -32.31
C ASP A 202 62.85 7.73 -31.68
N GLY A 203 62.19 6.90 -30.87
CA GLY A 203 61.98 7.05 -29.42
C GLY A 203 61.47 8.35 -28.78
N GLN A 204 60.28 8.29 -28.17
CA GLN A 204 60.00 8.86 -26.83
C GLN A 204 58.64 8.39 -26.27
N ALA A 205 58.57 8.30 -24.93
CA ALA A 205 57.49 7.74 -24.12
C ALA A 205 56.50 8.81 -23.59
N LEU A 206 55.36 8.34 -23.03
CA LEU A 206 54.37 9.02 -22.16
C LEU A 206 53.41 10.00 -22.93
N GLU A 207 52.07 10.01 -22.83
CA GLU A 207 51.07 9.61 -21.82
C GLU A 207 49.72 9.18 -22.48
N PRO A 208 48.80 8.49 -21.77
CA PRO A 208 47.41 8.33 -22.21
C PRO A 208 46.52 9.53 -21.81
N GLU A 209 45.83 10.10 -22.79
CA GLU A 209 44.80 11.14 -22.65
C GLU A 209 43.64 10.69 -21.73
N VAL A 210 43.36 11.54 -20.74
CA VAL A 210 42.30 11.44 -19.75
C VAL A 210 40.97 11.90 -20.37
N GLY A 211 40.00 10.99 -20.49
CA GLY A 211 38.60 11.34 -20.72
C GLY A 211 37.94 11.90 -19.44
N PRO A 212 36.94 12.79 -19.55
CA PRO A 212 36.43 13.57 -18.42
C PRO A 212 35.75 12.71 -17.35
N GLU A 213 36.17 12.94 -16.10
CA GLU A 213 35.58 12.39 -14.89
C GLU A 213 34.08 12.70 -14.81
N LYS A 214 33.24 11.67 -14.83
CA LYS A 214 31.85 11.79 -14.40
C LYS A 214 31.80 11.82 -12.87
N THR A 215 31.22 12.89 -12.35
CA THR A 215 30.98 13.17 -10.93
C THR A 215 30.39 11.97 -10.18
N GLY A 216 30.92 11.68 -8.99
CA GLY A 216 30.56 10.54 -8.13
C GLY A 216 29.14 10.50 -7.55
N ALA A 217 28.18 11.18 -8.16
CA ALA A 217 26.77 11.16 -7.76
C ALA A 217 25.94 10.09 -8.50
N GLU A 218 26.48 9.46 -9.56
CA GLU A 218 25.72 8.53 -10.43
C GLU A 218 25.95 7.04 -10.09
N LYS A 219 26.78 6.72 -9.08
CA LYS A 219 27.03 5.35 -8.60
C LYS A 219 26.41 5.09 -7.22
N VAL A 220 25.15 5.47 -7.02
CA VAL A 220 24.42 5.12 -5.79
C VAL A 220 23.13 4.43 -6.17
N ASP A 221 23.07 3.13 -5.91
CA ASP A 221 21.86 2.32 -6.08
C ASP A 221 20.71 2.92 -5.25
N PRO A 222 19.50 3.08 -5.82
CA PRO A 222 18.34 3.64 -5.13
C PRO A 222 17.83 2.77 -3.96
N SER A 223 18.47 1.62 -3.68
CA SER A 223 18.16 0.72 -2.58
C SER A 223 19.02 0.95 -1.31
N THR A 224 19.96 1.90 -1.31
CA THR A 224 20.71 2.24 -0.08
C THR A 224 19.93 3.26 0.75
N LEU A 225 19.22 2.80 1.79
CA LEU A 225 18.68 3.70 2.80
C LEU A 225 19.85 4.43 3.49
N PRO A 226 19.86 5.77 3.60
CA PRO A 226 20.90 6.46 4.34
C PRO A 226 20.89 5.96 5.79
N SER A 227 22.06 5.63 6.33
CA SER A 227 22.19 5.23 7.74
C SER A 227 21.67 6.37 8.61
N ARG A 228 20.54 6.16 9.28
CA ARG A 228 19.97 7.11 10.24
C ARG A 228 21.03 7.36 11.33
N PRO A 229 21.51 8.61 11.52
CA PRO A 229 22.42 8.89 12.62
C PRO A 229 21.71 8.58 13.94
N ALA A 230 22.40 7.88 14.84
CA ALA A 230 21.86 7.53 16.14
C ALA A 230 21.48 8.81 16.90
N GLU A 231 20.18 8.98 17.18
CA GLU A 231 19.70 10.02 18.08
C GLU A 231 20.22 9.69 19.49
N THR A 232 21.23 10.45 19.92
CA THR A 232 21.67 10.47 21.32
C THR A 232 20.46 10.89 22.16
N GLN A 233 19.90 9.94 22.91
CA GLN A 233 18.84 10.20 23.88
C GLN A 233 19.34 11.23 24.89
N GLN A 234 18.85 12.47 24.77
CA GLN A 234 18.98 13.44 25.85
C GLN A 234 18.11 12.95 27.00
N GLN A 235 18.76 12.49 28.07
CA GLN A 235 18.11 12.19 29.33
C GLN A 235 17.54 13.50 29.89
N THR A 236 16.24 13.70 29.72
CA THR A 236 15.51 14.75 30.45
C THR A 236 15.35 14.27 31.89
N THR A 237 16.24 14.70 32.78
CA THR A 237 15.96 14.70 34.21
C THR A 237 14.88 15.75 34.46
N ARG A 238 13.74 15.30 34.99
CA ARG A 238 12.65 16.17 35.42
C ARG A 238 12.88 16.55 36.90
N PRO A 239 12.64 17.81 37.31
CA PRO A 239 12.79 18.25 38.70
C PRO A 239 11.76 17.60 39.63
#